data_AF-A0A521TWN1-F1
#
_entry.id   AF-A0A521TWN1-F1
#
_cell.length_a   1.000
_cell.length_b   1.000
_cell.length_c   1.000
_cell.angle_alpha   90.00
_cell.angle_beta   90.00
_cell.angle_gamma   90.00
#
_symmetry.space_group_name_H-M   'P 1'
#
loop_
_entity.id
_entity.type
_entity.pdbx_description
1 polymer ?
#
loop_
_entity_poly.entity_id
_entity_poly.type
_entity_poly.pdbx_seq_one_letter_code
_entity_poly.pdbx_strand_id
1 'polypeptide(L)'
;MAGILARQRWRDGRDLAVRDADIEPPDVAGARIDDIATGDQAIELHTTSSWRLRRRIVRSRGIRWRPRANGELLAPLLYQAWSDLDRAIVGLSDAQMIERPDGPSAFAWTVAHVSQQVDSWLNARFQHMAPGPILSHRAYYSGGIGDAAHHWPAIRRAVDDVRSRATHFLESPISPDLDARVAYTGGIAYLRMTGLSLCHALMHIAAHHFLHVGEIITLRTMRGLPVESNDRTWGQTFA
;
A
#
# COMPACT_ATOMS: atom_id res chain seq x y z
N MET A 1 15.66 37.65 -40.85
CA MET A 1 16.41 38.30 -39.74
C MET A 1 15.48 38.38 -38.54
N ALA A 2 15.78 37.98 -37.32
CA ALA A 2 16.81 37.14 -36.72
C ALA A 2 16.21 36.64 -35.38
N GLY A 3 16.36 35.35 -35.07
CA GLY A 3 15.88 34.73 -33.83
C GLY A 3 16.83 34.95 -32.65
N ILE A 4 16.30 34.82 -31.43
CA ILE A 4 17.07 34.80 -30.18
C ILE A 4 17.10 33.36 -29.67
N LEU A 5 18.26 32.72 -29.82
CA LEU A 5 18.61 31.42 -29.25
C LEU A 5 19.27 31.61 -27.89
N ALA A 6 18.70 30.98 -26.86
CA ALA A 6 19.34 30.85 -25.55
C ALA A 6 20.59 29.95 -25.67
N ARG A 7 21.74 30.48 -25.25
CA ARG A 7 23.02 29.75 -25.20
C ARG A 7 23.16 29.08 -23.83
N GLN A 8 23.17 27.75 -23.78
CA GLN A 8 23.79 27.01 -22.67
C GLN A 8 25.15 26.49 -23.13
N ARG A 9 26.20 26.94 -22.46
CA ARG A 9 27.58 26.44 -22.61
C ARG A 9 27.74 25.18 -21.77
N TRP A 10 28.08 24.06 -22.39
CA TRP A 10 28.57 22.87 -21.71
C TRP A 10 30.05 22.65 -22.05
N ARG A 11 30.82 22.29 -21.01
CA ARG A 11 32.24 21.90 -21.09
C ARG A 11 32.33 20.52 -21.72
N ASP A 12 32.98 20.49 -22.88
CA ASP A 12 33.76 19.39 -23.49
C ASP A 12 33.45 19.33 -24.99
N GLY A 13 34.23 20.10 -25.74
CA GLY A 13 34.05 20.35 -27.17
C GLY A 13 34.29 19.12 -28.04
N ARG A 14 33.22 18.37 -28.30
CA ARG A 14 33.13 17.44 -29.44
C ARG A 14 31.78 17.58 -30.10
N ASP A 15 31.79 18.15 -31.31
CA ASP A 15 30.64 18.23 -32.21
C ASP A 15 30.39 16.85 -32.83
N LEU A 16 29.20 16.29 -32.63
CA LEU A 16 28.67 15.20 -33.44
C LEU A 16 27.32 15.64 -34.03
N ALA A 17 27.31 15.84 -35.34
CA ALA A 17 26.10 16.06 -36.11
C ALA A 17 25.32 14.74 -36.20
N VAL A 18 24.09 14.72 -35.69
CA VAL A 18 23.14 13.62 -35.95
C VAL A 18 22.07 14.16 -36.89
N ARG A 19 22.02 13.57 -38.09
CA ARG A 19 20.94 13.75 -39.07
C ARG A 19 19.79 12.83 -38.70
N ASP A 20 18.56 13.30 -38.91
CA ASP A 20 17.35 12.49 -38.91
C ASP A 20 17.48 11.34 -39.91
N ALA A 21 17.36 10.11 -39.41
CA ALA A 21 17.09 8.92 -40.21
C ALA A 21 16.43 7.84 -39.33
N ASP A 22 15.19 7.52 -39.70
CA ASP A 22 14.42 6.28 -39.53
C ASP A 22 14.97 5.20 -38.58
N ILE A 23 14.21 4.89 -37.53
CA ILE A 23 14.34 3.65 -36.76
C ILE A 23 12.97 2.98 -36.64
N GLU A 24 12.80 1.88 -37.37
CA GLU A 24 11.73 0.88 -37.16
C GLU A 24 11.95 0.11 -35.84
N PRO A 25 10.88 -0.41 -35.19
CA PRO A 25 11.01 -1.20 -33.98
C PRO A 25 11.41 -2.66 -34.29
N PRO A 26 12.33 -3.29 -33.53
CA PRO A 26 12.58 -4.71 -33.70
C PRO A 26 11.50 -5.52 -32.99
N ASP A 27 10.84 -6.34 -33.78
CA ASP A 27 10.07 -7.51 -33.36
C ASP A 27 11.06 -8.68 -33.16
N VAL A 28 11.21 -9.20 -31.93
CA VAL A 28 11.87 -10.51 -31.72
C VAL A 28 11.24 -11.26 -30.54
N ALA A 29 10.67 -12.40 -30.89
CA ALA A 29 10.21 -13.48 -30.04
C ALA A 29 11.36 -14.21 -29.32
N GLY A 30 11.05 -14.77 -28.14
CA GLY A 30 11.72 -15.97 -27.62
C GLY A 30 12.93 -15.76 -26.70
N ALA A 31 12.71 -15.75 -25.39
CA ALA A 31 13.70 -16.18 -24.41
C ALA A 31 13.03 -17.10 -23.37
N ARG A 32 13.28 -18.41 -23.51
CA ARG A 32 13.13 -19.40 -22.45
C ARG A 32 14.17 -19.08 -21.36
N ILE A 33 13.77 -19.15 -20.10
CA ILE A 33 14.68 -19.15 -18.95
C ILE A 33 14.52 -20.51 -18.27
N ASP A 34 15.33 -21.46 -18.70
CA ASP A 34 15.82 -22.55 -17.85
C ASP A 34 17.34 -22.32 -17.73
N ASP A 35 17.86 -22.59 -16.52
CA ASP A 35 19.25 -22.42 -16.05
C ASP A 35 19.72 -20.98 -15.74
N ILE A 36 19.85 -20.69 -14.44
CA ILE A 36 21.15 -20.37 -13.79
C ILE A 36 20.97 -20.51 -12.27
N ALA A 37 21.64 -21.54 -11.75
CA ALA A 37 21.99 -21.69 -10.36
C ALA A 37 23.07 -20.66 -9.96
N THR A 38 22.97 -20.17 -8.72
CA THR A 38 24.08 -19.71 -7.86
C THR A 38 25.20 -18.88 -8.49
N GLY A 39 25.21 -17.57 -8.25
CA GLY A 39 26.43 -16.77 -8.40
C GLY A 39 26.15 -15.26 -8.46
N ASP A 40 26.82 -14.50 -7.60
CA ASP A 40 26.86 -13.04 -7.61
C ASP A 40 27.14 -12.47 -9.01
N GLN A 41 26.16 -11.83 -9.65
CA GLN A 41 26.42 -10.75 -10.60
C GLN A 41 25.37 -9.65 -10.45
N ALA A 42 25.86 -8.42 -10.24
CA ALA A 42 25.08 -7.21 -10.10
C ALA A 42 24.59 -6.73 -11.49
N ILE A 43 23.31 -6.39 -11.59
CA ILE A 43 22.76 -5.63 -12.72
C ILE A 43 23.03 -4.15 -12.43
N GLU A 44 23.91 -3.52 -13.20
CA GLU A 44 24.11 -2.07 -13.17
C GLU A 44 22.99 -1.36 -13.94
N LEU A 45 22.13 -0.64 -13.22
CA LEU A 45 21.21 0.34 -13.80
C LEU A 45 21.85 1.72 -13.65
N HIS A 46 22.28 2.31 -14.78
CA HIS A 46 22.79 3.68 -14.83
C HIS A 46 21.62 4.67 -14.71
N THR A 47 21.45 5.26 -13.52
CA THR A 47 20.64 6.47 -13.32
C THR A 47 21.52 7.59 -12.76
N THR A 48 21.47 8.76 -13.39
CA THR A 48 22.23 9.97 -13.06
C THR A 48 21.72 10.65 -11.79
N SER A 49 22.09 10.12 -10.62
CA SER A 49 22.01 10.86 -9.35
C SER A 49 22.75 10.09 -8.25
N SER A 50 23.92 10.60 -7.85
CA SER A 50 24.84 9.94 -6.93
C SER A 50 24.44 10.11 -5.47
N TRP A 51 23.63 9.21 -4.93
CA TRP A 51 23.56 8.94 -3.49
C TRP A 51 24.36 7.67 -3.18
N ARG A 52 25.59 7.83 -2.66
CA ARG A 52 26.41 6.69 -2.25
C ARG A 52 25.88 6.10 -0.95
N LEU A 53 24.94 5.17 -1.03
CA LEU A 53 24.56 4.33 0.11
C LEU A 53 25.70 3.33 0.39
N ARG A 54 26.47 3.54 1.45
CA ARG A 54 27.41 2.51 1.94
C ARG A 54 26.61 1.35 2.52
N ARG A 55 26.38 0.29 1.74
CA ARG A 55 25.86 -0.98 2.25
C ARG A 55 26.90 -1.60 3.19
N ARG A 56 26.69 -1.45 4.49
CA ARG A 56 27.33 -2.31 5.48
C ARG A 56 26.61 -3.66 5.40
N ILE A 57 27.24 -4.65 4.76
CA ILE A 57 26.75 -6.03 4.78
C ILE A 57 26.89 -6.53 6.21
N VAL A 58 25.80 -6.45 6.96
CA VAL A 58 25.68 -7.17 8.23
C VAL A 58 25.43 -8.62 7.87
N ARG A 59 26.44 -9.48 8.05
CA ARG A 59 26.25 -10.93 8.03
C ARG A 59 25.30 -11.29 9.17
N SER A 60 24.02 -11.41 8.88
CA SER A 60 23.04 -11.94 9.82
C SER A 60 23.37 -13.42 10.03
N ARG A 61 23.94 -13.76 11.19
CA ARG A 61 23.86 -15.13 11.72
C ARG A 61 22.40 -15.55 11.61
N GLY A 62 22.12 -16.74 11.07
CA GLY A 62 20.77 -17.21 10.77
C GLY A 62 19.84 -17.07 11.97
N ILE A 63 19.14 -15.95 12.04
CA ILE A 63 18.00 -15.76 12.93
C ILE A 63 16.93 -16.59 12.27
N ARG A 64 16.71 -17.78 12.81
CA ARG A 64 15.51 -18.56 12.52
C ARG A 64 14.36 -17.78 13.15
N TRP A 65 13.85 -16.78 12.42
CA TRP A 65 12.62 -16.07 12.76
C TRP A 65 11.52 -17.13 12.83
N ARG A 66 11.19 -17.56 14.05
CA ARG A 66 9.92 -18.21 14.33
C ARG A 66 9.06 -17.14 14.99
N PRO A 67 8.35 -16.28 14.21
CA PRO A 67 7.27 -15.54 14.81
C PRO A 67 6.19 -16.55 15.13
N ARG A 68 6.22 -17.11 16.34
CA ARG A 68 4.95 -17.19 17.05
C ARG A 68 4.68 -15.75 17.47
N ALA A 69 4.20 -14.94 16.53
CA ALA A 69 3.31 -13.87 16.93
C ALA A 69 2.21 -14.62 17.67
N ASN A 70 2.16 -14.49 19.00
CA ASN A 70 1.05 -15.04 19.75
C ASN A 70 -0.20 -14.50 19.05
N GLY A 71 -1.06 -15.37 18.54
CA GLY A 71 -2.26 -14.97 17.80
C GLY A 71 -3.07 -13.91 18.52
N GLU A 72 -2.98 -13.96 19.85
CA GLU A 72 -3.47 -13.00 20.83
C GLU A 72 -3.17 -11.53 20.51
N LEU A 73 -2.08 -11.21 19.79
CA LEU A 73 -1.69 -9.81 19.54
C LEU A 73 -2.08 -9.28 18.14
N LEU A 74 -2.40 -10.15 17.18
CA LEU A 74 -2.64 -9.69 15.80
C LEU A 74 -4.00 -9.04 15.61
N ALA A 75 -5.05 -9.56 16.25
CA ALA A 75 -6.37 -8.93 16.22
C ALA A 75 -6.36 -7.56 16.95
N PRO A 76 -5.81 -7.43 18.18
CA PRO A 76 -5.65 -6.13 18.82
C PRO A 76 -4.85 -5.11 18.00
N LEU A 77 -3.79 -5.54 17.30
CA LEU A 77 -3.03 -4.66 16.41
C LEU A 77 -3.89 -4.10 15.26
N LEU A 78 -4.74 -4.94 14.67
CA LEU A 78 -5.67 -4.52 13.63
C LEU A 78 -6.71 -3.53 14.18
N TYR A 79 -7.25 -3.79 15.38
CA TYR A 79 -8.21 -2.90 16.03
C TYR A 79 -7.60 -1.54 16.36
N GLN A 80 -6.34 -1.52 16.80
CA GLN A 80 -5.61 -0.27 16.99
C GLN A 80 -5.48 0.49 15.67
N ALA A 81 -5.16 -0.19 14.57
CA ALA A 81 -5.06 0.44 13.26
C ALA A 81 -6.40 1.03 12.76
N TRP A 82 -7.53 0.38 13.08
CA TRP A 82 -8.87 0.93 12.80
C TRP A 82 -9.19 2.14 13.66
N SER A 83 -8.91 2.07 14.96
CA SER A 83 -9.09 3.19 15.89
C SER A 83 -8.29 4.42 15.45
N ASP A 84 -7.03 4.21 15.07
CA ASP A 84 -6.18 5.27 14.56
C ASP A 84 -6.68 5.81 13.21
N LEU A 85 -7.23 4.97 12.32
CA LEU A 85 -7.89 5.47 11.11
C LEU A 85 -9.08 6.39 11.43
N ASP A 86 -9.90 6.03 12.41
CA ASP A 86 -11.08 6.81 12.79
C ASP A 86 -10.68 8.14 13.43
N ARG A 87 -9.67 8.13 14.32
CA ARG A 87 -9.08 9.35 14.87
C ARG A 87 -8.46 10.22 13.78
N ALA A 88 -7.82 9.62 12.76
CA ALA A 88 -7.20 10.36 11.68
C ALA A 88 -8.21 11.13 10.82
N ILE A 89 -9.49 10.74 10.82
CA ILE A 89 -10.56 11.41 10.06
C ILE A 89 -11.58 12.15 10.93
N VAL A 90 -11.47 12.06 12.26
CA VAL A 90 -12.41 12.71 13.18
C VAL A 90 -12.45 14.23 12.98
N GLY A 91 -13.66 14.80 13.04
CA GLY A 91 -13.89 16.24 12.87
C GLY A 91 -13.83 16.75 11.42
N LEU A 92 -13.55 15.89 10.43
CA LEU A 92 -13.67 16.26 9.03
C LEU A 92 -15.15 16.27 8.60
N SER A 93 -15.56 17.31 7.90
CA SER A 93 -16.89 17.41 7.28
C SER A 93 -17.02 16.48 6.06
N ASP A 94 -18.25 16.16 5.66
CA ASP A 94 -18.54 15.38 4.46
C ASP A 94 -17.87 15.96 3.20
N ALA A 95 -17.86 17.29 3.07
CA ALA A 95 -17.18 17.99 1.97
C ALA A 95 -15.67 17.74 2.00
N GLN A 96 -15.03 17.90 3.15
CA GLN A 96 -13.59 17.65 3.30
C GLN A 96 -13.22 16.18 3.07
N MET A 97 -14.12 15.25 3.41
CA MET A 97 -13.91 13.81 3.20
C MET A 97 -13.85 13.43 1.72
N ILE A 98 -14.64 14.08 0.88
CA ILE A 98 -14.71 13.77 -0.57
C ILE A 98 -13.87 14.70 -1.44
N GLU A 99 -13.44 15.84 -0.90
CA GLU A 99 -12.59 16.79 -1.60
C GLU A 99 -11.23 16.18 -1.96
N ARG A 100 -10.86 16.31 -3.23
CA ARG A 100 -9.54 15.97 -3.75
C ARG A 100 -8.80 17.24 -4.15
N PRO A 101 -7.89 17.78 -3.32
CA PRO A 101 -7.01 18.83 -3.78
C PRO A 101 -5.92 18.25 -4.68
N ASP A 102 -5.33 19.10 -5.50
CA ASP A 102 -4.33 18.76 -6.51
C ASP A 102 -3.22 17.83 -5.97
N GLY A 103 -3.30 16.53 -6.30
CA GLY A 103 -2.28 15.54 -5.97
C GLY A 103 -2.82 14.24 -5.34
N PRO A 104 -3.11 14.18 -4.02
CA PRO A 104 -3.42 12.94 -3.30
C PRO A 104 -4.88 12.46 -3.46
N SER A 105 -5.19 11.24 -3.01
CA SER A 105 -6.58 10.72 -2.94
C SER A 105 -7.43 11.48 -1.91
N ALA A 106 -8.75 11.50 -2.13
CA ALA A 106 -9.71 11.99 -1.14
C ALA A 106 -9.69 11.11 0.13
N PHE A 107 -9.94 11.69 1.31
CA PHE A 107 -9.89 10.92 2.57
C PHE A 107 -10.91 9.76 2.60
N ALA A 108 -12.11 9.98 2.06
CA ALA A 108 -13.13 8.95 1.93
C ALA A 108 -12.69 7.82 0.98
N TRP A 109 -11.94 8.15 -0.07
CA TRP A 109 -11.34 7.13 -0.93
C TRP A 109 -10.31 6.30 -0.16
N THR A 110 -9.43 6.94 0.61
CA THR A 110 -8.40 6.22 1.38
C THR A 110 -9.03 5.28 2.40
N VAL A 111 -10.06 5.73 3.13
CA VAL A 111 -10.80 4.89 4.08
C VAL A 111 -11.48 3.70 3.39
N ALA A 112 -12.10 3.93 2.23
CA ALA A 112 -12.71 2.86 1.44
C ALA A 112 -11.64 1.88 0.91
N HIS A 113 -10.50 2.38 0.43
CA HIS A 113 -9.39 1.60 -0.10
C HIS A 113 -8.84 0.62 0.93
N VAL A 114 -8.49 1.10 2.12
CA VAL A 114 -7.93 0.22 3.16
C VAL A 114 -8.96 -0.77 3.70
N SER A 115 -10.23 -0.36 3.78
CA SER A 115 -11.33 -1.23 4.22
C SER A 115 -11.72 -2.28 3.18
N GLN A 116 -11.55 -1.97 1.90
CA GLN A 116 -11.72 -2.95 0.81
C GLN A 116 -10.77 -4.13 0.98
N GLN A 117 -9.55 -3.92 1.49
CA GLN A 117 -8.60 -5.01 1.74
C GLN A 117 -9.09 -5.93 2.88
N VAL A 118 -9.69 -5.35 3.93
CA VAL A 118 -10.33 -6.12 5.01
C VAL A 118 -11.46 -6.98 4.44
N ASP A 119 -12.35 -6.39 3.65
CA ASP A 119 -13.49 -7.11 3.06
C ASP A 119 -13.02 -8.22 2.11
N SER A 120 -12.08 -7.90 1.22
CA SER A 120 -11.57 -8.82 0.21
C SER A 120 -10.80 -9.99 0.81
N TRP A 121 -9.98 -9.75 1.84
CA TRP A 121 -9.15 -10.80 2.40
C TRP A 121 -9.85 -11.52 3.55
N LEU A 122 -10.32 -10.82 4.57
CA LEU A 122 -10.89 -11.45 5.76
C LEU A 122 -12.30 -11.95 5.50
N ASN A 123 -13.21 -11.09 5.05
CA ASN A 123 -14.63 -11.47 4.91
C ASN A 123 -14.83 -12.38 3.69
N ALA A 124 -14.33 -12.00 2.52
CA ALA A 124 -14.62 -12.75 1.30
C ALA A 124 -13.81 -14.04 1.17
N ARG A 125 -12.52 -14.03 1.50
CA ARG A 125 -11.67 -15.22 1.30
C ARG A 125 -11.60 -16.13 2.51
N PHE A 126 -11.34 -15.60 3.70
CA PHE A 126 -11.23 -16.44 4.90
C PHE A 126 -12.59 -16.86 5.46
N GLN A 127 -13.60 -15.99 5.42
CA GLN A 127 -14.95 -16.32 5.89
C GLN A 127 -15.92 -16.77 4.78
N HIS A 128 -15.48 -16.79 3.52
CA HIS A 128 -16.29 -17.17 2.35
C HIS A 128 -17.59 -16.35 2.20
N MET A 129 -17.58 -15.08 2.63
CA MET A 129 -18.74 -14.21 2.52
C MET A 129 -18.79 -13.52 1.14
N ALA A 130 -19.97 -13.03 0.75
CA ALA A 130 -20.08 -12.12 -0.37
C ALA A 130 -19.41 -10.77 -0.04
N PRO A 131 -18.57 -10.20 -0.94
CA PRO A 131 -18.05 -8.85 -0.79
C PRO A 131 -19.18 -7.81 -0.70
N GLY A 132 -18.97 -6.76 0.08
CA GLY A 132 -19.92 -5.65 0.19
C GLY A 132 -19.95 -4.81 -1.10
N PRO A 133 -21.14 -4.43 -1.62
CA PRO A 133 -21.27 -3.84 -2.96
C PRO A 133 -20.58 -2.48 -3.11
N ILE A 134 -20.47 -1.70 -2.03
CA ILE A 134 -19.79 -0.39 -2.02
C ILE A 134 -18.27 -0.56 -2.09
N LEU A 135 -17.71 -1.40 -1.22
CA LEU A 135 -16.26 -1.57 -1.12
C LEU A 135 -15.70 -2.48 -2.23
N SER A 136 -16.53 -3.30 -2.87
CA SER A 136 -16.16 -4.05 -4.08
C SER A 136 -16.06 -3.19 -5.35
N HIS A 137 -16.28 -1.88 -5.26
CA HIS A 137 -16.12 -1.00 -6.41
C HIS A 137 -14.65 -0.91 -6.84
N ARG A 138 -14.38 -1.11 -8.14
CA ARG A 138 -13.01 -1.18 -8.71
C ARG A 138 -12.11 0.01 -8.36
N ALA A 139 -12.68 1.18 -8.11
CA ALA A 139 -11.94 2.39 -7.74
C ALA A 139 -11.14 2.23 -6.45
N TYR A 140 -11.55 1.32 -5.55
CA TYR A 140 -10.89 1.10 -4.26
C TYR A 140 -9.82 0.01 -4.30
N TYR A 141 -9.56 -0.63 -5.44
CA TYR A 141 -8.62 -1.75 -5.57
C TYR A 141 -7.19 -1.28 -5.88
N SER A 142 -7.04 -0.13 -6.52
CA SER A 142 -5.74 0.43 -6.89
C SER A 142 -5.15 1.20 -5.72
N GLY A 143 -3.85 1.04 -5.42
CA GLY A 143 -3.11 1.92 -4.50
C GLY A 143 -2.72 3.29 -5.11
N GLY A 144 -3.53 3.80 -6.05
CA GLY A 144 -3.27 5.03 -6.78
C GLY A 144 -4.10 6.21 -6.27
N ILE A 145 -4.13 7.30 -7.05
CA ILE A 145 -4.96 8.48 -6.76
C ILE A 145 -6.41 8.15 -7.11
N GLY A 146 -7.36 8.45 -6.22
CA GLY A 146 -8.78 8.21 -6.46
C GLY A 146 -9.72 9.22 -5.82
N ASP A 147 -10.83 9.47 -6.52
CA ASP A 147 -12.01 10.13 -5.96
C ASP A 147 -12.89 9.09 -5.26
N ALA A 148 -13.63 9.51 -4.24
CA ALA A 148 -14.62 8.65 -3.61
C ALA A 148 -15.72 8.32 -4.64
N ALA A 149 -15.85 7.04 -5.00
CA ALA A 149 -16.87 6.58 -5.94
C ALA A 149 -18.30 6.68 -5.38
N HIS A 150 -18.41 6.87 -4.06
CA HIS A 150 -19.66 7.03 -3.33
C HIS A 150 -19.54 8.18 -2.32
N HIS A 151 -20.69 8.72 -1.89
CA HIS A 151 -20.71 9.75 -0.86
C HIS A 151 -20.23 9.19 0.50
N TRP A 152 -19.62 10.05 1.31
CA TRP A 152 -18.98 9.66 2.58
C TRP A 152 -19.90 8.87 3.52
N PRO A 153 -21.17 9.27 3.79
CA PRO A 153 -22.05 8.49 4.66
C PRO A 153 -22.28 7.03 4.22
N ALA A 154 -22.28 6.74 2.92
CA ALA A 154 -22.43 5.37 2.43
C ALA A 154 -21.14 4.55 2.62
N ILE A 155 -19.99 5.17 2.37
CA ILE A 155 -18.68 4.55 2.61
C ILE A 155 -18.54 4.21 4.10
N ARG A 156 -18.82 5.16 5.00
CA ARG A 156 -18.73 4.95 6.44
C ARG A 156 -19.56 3.74 6.90
N ARG A 157 -20.83 3.65 6.47
CA ARG A 157 -21.67 2.48 6.79
C ARG A 157 -21.11 1.16 6.27
N ALA A 158 -20.54 1.16 5.06
CA ALA A 158 -19.93 -0.04 4.49
C ALA A 158 -18.67 -0.46 5.27
N VAL A 159 -17.88 0.51 5.75
CA VAL A 159 -16.71 0.27 6.60
C VAL A 159 -17.13 -0.33 7.93
N ASP A 160 -18.15 0.25 8.59
CA ASP A 160 -18.67 -0.24 9.87
C ASP A 160 -19.15 -1.70 9.75
N ASP A 161 -19.87 -2.02 8.68
CA ASP A 161 -20.34 -3.39 8.41
C ASP A 161 -19.18 -4.37 8.15
N VAL A 162 -18.19 -3.98 7.35
CA VAL A 162 -17.01 -4.82 7.08
C VAL A 162 -16.19 -5.09 8.33
N ARG A 163 -15.98 -4.06 9.16
CA ARG A 163 -15.28 -4.19 10.44
C ARG A 163 -16.06 -5.04 11.42
N SER A 164 -17.38 -4.85 11.53
CA SER A 164 -18.23 -5.66 12.42
C SER A 164 -18.15 -7.15 12.09
N ARG A 165 -18.20 -7.50 10.79
CA ARG A 165 -18.03 -8.89 10.32
C ARG A 165 -16.63 -9.43 10.65
N ALA A 166 -15.59 -8.66 10.36
CA ALA A 166 -14.21 -9.06 10.65
C ALA A 166 -13.96 -9.22 12.17
N THR A 167 -14.47 -8.32 13.01
CA THR A 167 -14.41 -8.44 14.48
C THR A 167 -15.08 -9.73 14.95
N HIS A 168 -16.29 -10.01 14.48
CA HIS A 168 -17.00 -11.25 14.86
C HIS A 168 -16.20 -12.51 14.52
N PHE A 169 -15.54 -12.53 13.35
CA PHE A 169 -14.66 -13.63 12.96
C PHE A 169 -13.42 -13.76 13.85
N LEU A 170 -12.77 -12.64 14.18
CA LEU A 170 -11.55 -12.63 14.98
C LEU A 170 -11.79 -12.90 16.47
N GLU A 171 -12.98 -12.57 16.98
CA GLU A 171 -13.42 -12.80 18.36
C GLU A 171 -14.24 -14.08 18.56
N SER A 172 -14.39 -14.87 17.50
CA SER A 172 -15.06 -16.17 17.56
C SER A 172 -14.50 -17.02 18.72
N PRO A 173 -15.36 -17.72 19.49
CA PRO A 173 -14.92 -18.63 20.56
C PRO A 173 -13.94 -19.70 20.05
N ILE A 174 -14.05 -20.05 18.77
CA ILE A 174 -13.06 -20.85 18.07
C ILE A 174 -12.07 -19.86 17.44
N SER A 175 -10.90 -19.70 18.06
CA SER A 175 -9.83 -18.87 17.52
C SER A 175 -9.52 -19.28 16.08
N PRO A 176 -9.48 -18.33 15.14
CA PRO A 176 -9.17 -18.66 13.76
C PRO A 176 -7.74 -19.17 13.63
N ASP A 177 -7.55 -20.20 12.80
CA ASP A 177 -6.22 -20.74 12.50
C ASP A 177 -5.40 -19.72 11.71
N LEU A 178 -4.36 -19.17 12.34
CA LEU A 178 -3.50 -18.15 11.72
C LEU A 178 -2.65 -18.70 10.56
N ASP A 179 -2.44 -20.02 10.53
CA ASP A 179 -1.70 -20.69 9.47
C ASP A 179 -2.62 -21.09 8.30
N ALA A 180 -3.95 -20.94 8.44
CA ALA A 180 -4.89 -21.13 7.36
C ALA A 180 -4.53 -20.24 6.17
N ARG A 181 -4.62 -20.81 4.96
CA ARG A 181 -4.20 -20.17 3.72
C ARG A 181 -5.33 -20.13 2.71
N VAL A 182 -5.43 -19.00 2.02
CA VAL A 182 -6.33 -18.80 0.88
C VAL A 182 -5.52 -18.51 -0.38
N ALA A 183 -6.12 -18.75 -1.55
CA ALA A 183 -5.51 -18.39 -2.81
C ALA A 183 -5.22 -16.87 -2.87
N TYR A 184 -4.03 -16.52 -3.35
CA TYR A 184 -3.62 -15.13 -3.52
C TYR A 184 -3.49 -14.79 -5.00
N THR A 185 -4.15 -13.72 -5.42
CA THR A 185 -4.21 -13.27 -6.82
C THR A 185 -3.52 -11.92 -7.05
N GLY A 186 -2.81 -11.40 -6.04
CA GLY A 186 -2.14 -10.11 -6.12
C GLY A 186 -0.74 -10.17 -6.74
N GLY A 187 -0.01 -9.05 -6.67
CA GLY A 187 1.27 -8.85 -7.35
C GLY A 187 2.47 -9.64 -6.78
N ILE A 188 2.40 -10.10 -5.53
CA ILE A 188 3.51 -10.80 -4.86
C ILE A 188 3.60 -12.26 -5.31
N ALA A 189 4.63 -12.60 -6.11
CA ALA A 189 4.80 -13.93 -6.70
C ALA A 189 4.86 -15.07 -5.68
N TYR A 190 5.61 -14.87 -4.59
CA TYR A 190 5.74 -15.86 -3.52
C TYR A 190 4.39 -16.24 -2.89
N LEU A 191 3.51 -15.25 -2.67
CA LEU A 191 2.17 -15.49 -2.11
C LEU A 191 1.25 -16.17 -3.12
N ARG A 192 1.41 -15.93 -4.43
CA ARG A 192 0.66 -16.68 -5.46
C ARG A 192 0.98 -18.17 -5.42
N MET A 193 2.23 -18.53 -5.14
CA MET A 193 2.66 -19.93 -5.05
C MET A 193 2.26 -20.59 -3.72
N THR A 194 2.35 -19.85 -2.62
CA THR A 194 2.21 -20.42 -1.26
C THR A 194 0.87 -20.13 -0.59
N GLY A 195 0.02 -19.31 -1.21
CA GLY A 195 -1.20 -18.79 -0.60
C GLY A 195 -0.93 -17.65 0.39
N LEU A 196 -1.96 -16.86 0.64
CA LEU A 196 -1.98 -15.83 1.68
C LEU A 196 -2.40 -16.49 2.99
N SER A 197 -1.53 -16.51 4.00
CA SER A 197 -1.92 -16.97 5.34
C SER A 197 -2.70 -15.90 6.10
N LEU A 198 -3.56 -16.30 7.04
CA LEU A 198 -4.31 -15.36 7.87
C LEU A 198 -3.37 -14.47 8.69
N CYS A 199 -2.30 -15.04 9.26
CA CYS A 199 -1.25 -14.29 9.95
C CYS A 199 -0.67 -13.17 9.06
N HIS A 200 -0.33 -13.49 7.80
CA HIS A 200 0.18 -12.49 6.86
C HIS A 200 -0.88 -11.43 6.55
N ALA A 201 -2.13 -11.85 6.31
CA ALA A 201 -3.23 -10.96 6.01
C ALA A 201 -3.42 -9.92 7.14
N LEU A 202 -3.49 -10.36 8.40
CA LEU A 202 -3.68 -9.49 9.55
C LEU A 202 -2.53 -8.48 9.72
N MET A 203 -1.28 -8.94 9.66
CA MET A 203 -0.11 -8.06 9.75
C MET A 203 -0.08 -7.03 8.61
N HIS A 204 -0.34 -7.47 7.39
CA HIS A 204 -0.32 -6.60 6.22
C HIS A 204 -1.44 -5.57 6.27
N ILE A 205 -2.66 -5.98 6.61
CA ILE A 205 -3.81 -5.06 6.73
C ILE A 205 -3.50 -3.99 7.78
N ALA A 206 -3.02 -4.38 8.97
CA ALA A 206 -2.70 -3.41 10.02
C ALA A 206 -1.60 -2.43 9.57
N ALA A 207 -0.49 -2.93 9.01
CA ALA A 207 0.60 -2.09 8.49
C ALA A 207 0.11 -1.13 7.39
N HIS A 208 -0.75 -1.62 6.49
CA HIS A 208 -1.33 -0.82 5.42
C HIS A 208 -2.22 0.31 5.95
N HIS A 209 -3.02 0.04 6.99
CA HIS A 209 -3.81 1.07 7.66
C HIS A 209 -2.91 2.12 8.33
N PHE A 210 -1.87 1.72 9.07
CA PHE A 210 -0.95 2.68 9.70
C PHE A 210 -0.25 3.60 8.69
N LEU A 211 0.14 3.07 7.53
CA LEU A 211 0.72 3.87 6.45
C LEU A 211 -0.27 4.96 6.00
N HIS A 212 -1.52 4.58 5.70
CA HIS A 212 -2.54 5.52 5.24
C HIS A 212 -3.03 6.48 6.34
N VAL A 213 -2.99 6.08 7.61
CA VAL A 213 -3.18 7.00 8.75
C VAL A 213 -2.13 8.12 8.71
N GLY A 214 -0.85 7.77 8.52
CA GLY A 214 0.23 8.74 8.40
C GLY A 214 0.05 9.69 7.21
N GLU A 215 -0.42 9.17 6.07
CA GLU A 215 -0.77 10.00 4.90
C GLU A 215 -1.91 10.98 5.21
N ILE A 216 -3.01 10.52 5.81
CA ILE A 216 -4.15 11.36 6.18
C ILE A 216 -3.71 12.48 7.12
N ILE A 217 -2.97 12.16 8.19
CA ILE A 217 -2.48 13.13 9.17
C ILE A 217 -1.56 14.16 8.50
N THR A 218 -0.65 13.71 7.64
CA THR A 218 0.25 14.60 6.89
C THR A 218 -0.54 15.57 6.02
N LEU A 219 -1.52 15.07 5.27
CA LEU A 219 -2.37 15.89 4.41
C LEU A 219 -3.24 16.87 5.21
N ARG A 220 -3.81 16.44 6.34
CA ARG A 220 -4.55 17.35 7.24
C ARG A 220 -3.65 18.49 7.74
N THR A 221 -2.46 18.14 8.20
CA THR A 221 -1.47 19.11 8.70
C THR A 221 -1.08 20.12 7.63
N MET A 222 -0.78 19.65 6.42
CA MET A 222 -0.44 20.53 5.28
C MET A 222 -1.57 21.48 4.89
N ARG A 223 -2.83 21.10 5.16
CA ARG A 223 -4.02 21.92 4.88
C ARG A 223 -4.43 22.82 6.04
N GLY A 224 -3.69 22.82 7.15
CA GLY A 224 -4.09 23.55 8.36
C GLY A 224 -5.38 23.03 8.99
N LEU A 225 -5.79 21.80 8.66
CA LEU A 225 -6.92 21.16 9.30
C LEU A 225 -6.51 20.70 10.70
N PRO A 226 -7.36 20.86 11.72
CA PRO A 226 -7.06 20.36 13.05
C PRO A 226 -6.79 18.85 12.95
N VAL A 227 -5.84 18.35 13.71
CA VAL A 227 -5.63 16.91 13.94
C VAL A 227 -5.84 16.74 15.44
N GLU A 228 -6.65 15.76 15.85
CA GLU A 228 -6.79 15.47 17.28
C GLU A 228 -5.40 15.28 17.90
N SER A 229 -5.23 15.87 19.08
CA SER A 229 -3.94 16.35 19.56
C SER A 229 -2.82 15.31 19.53
N ASN A 230 -1.60 15.84 19.42
CA ASN A 230 -0.33 15.13 19.37
C ASN A 230 0.06 14.44 20.70
N ASP A 231 -0.90 14.17 21.59
CA ASP A 231 -0.71 13.22 22.67
C ASP A 231 -0.27 11.91 22.01
N ARG A 232 0.94 11.46 22.39
CA ARG A 232 1.79 10.49 21.68
C ARG A 232 1.24 9.06 21.67
N THR A 233 -0.07 8.90 21.52
CA THR A 233 -0.86 7.67 21.71
C THR A 233 -1.10 6.91 20.42
N TRP A 234 -0.74 7.46 19.25
CA TRP A 234 -0.80 6.75 17.97
C TRP A 234 0.06 5.47 18.01
N GLY A 235 -0.54 4.33 17.63
CA GLY A 235 0.15 3.04 17.67
C GLY A 235 0.48 2.50 19.06
N GLN A 236 -0.08 3.07 20.14
CA GLN A 236 0.00 2.45 21.47
C GLN A 236 -1.10 1.39 21.58
N THR A 237 -0.74 0.12 21.73
CA THR A 237 -1.67 -0.93 22.15
C THR A 237 -2.14 -0.65 23.56
N PHE A 238 -3.46 -0.71 23.81
CA PHE A 238 -4.05 -0.63 25.15
C PHE A 238 -3.28 -1.56 26.12
N ALA A 239 -2.78 -0.99 27.21
CA ALA A 239 -2.13 -1.71 28.30
C ALA A 239 -3.16 -2.41 29.19
#